data_AF-A0A4Y3RCH0-F1
#
_entry.id   AF-A0A4Y3RCH0-F1
#
_cell.length_a   1.000
_cell.length_b   1.000
_cell.length_c   1.000
_cell.angle_alpha   90.00
_cell.angle_beta   90.00
_cell.angle_gamma   90.00
#
_symmetry.space_group_name_H-M   'P 1'
#
loop_
_entity.id
_entity.type
_entity.pdbx_description
1 polymer ?
#
loop_
_entity_poly.entity_id
_entity_poly.type
_entity_poly.pdbx_seq_one_letter_code
_entity_poly.pdbx_strand_id
1 'polypeptide(L)'
;MDDQEHQHLRDLAARAARYAPEPPPAPSRTVRPHLKLLLESLRPNPAYVISRSMDMLAWNPGGLALYAGLDDWSAKHRNLARYLFLHPAARDLFPDWDRQITACVARLRAVAGTAPDAPDLTNLVGELLLKSPDFARLWECYEVTGRKPARKTFHHPRVGALTLTGQSMELEGTPGQRIGVYTAEPGTPDHDALLLLDMTAPVAAAGQEIPHTST
;
A
#
# COMPACT_ATOMS: atom_id res chain seq x y z
N MET A 1 -21.92 15.74 33.43
CA MET A 1 -21.27 14.43 33.32
C MET A 1 -21.45 13.77 34.66
N ASP A 2 -22.23 12.71 34.66
CA ASP A 2 -22.77 12.08 35.86
C ASP A 2 -21.84 10.94 36.33
N ASP A 3 -21.74 10.70 37.64
CA ASP A 3 -20.93 9.63 38.23
C ASP A 3 -21.31 8.25 37.70
N GLN A 4 -22.56 8.12 37.23
CA GLN A 4 -23.10 6.95 36.57
C GLN A 4 -22.47 6.70 35.18
N GLU A 5 -22.15 7.75 34.41
CA GLU A 5 -21.45 7.65 33.12
C GLU A 5 -19.99 7.21 33.34
N HIS A 6 -19.34 7.72 34.39
CA HIS A 6 -17.99 7.32 34.77
C HIS A 6 -17.92 5.86 35.22
N GLN A 7 -18.90 5.40 36.01
CA GLN A 7 -18.95 4.01 36.42
C GLN A 7 -19.25 3.08 35.23
N HIS A 8 -20.15 3.48 34.34
CA HIS A 8 -20.47 2.73 33.13
C HIS A 8 -19.24 2.58 32.21
N LEU A 9 -18.48 3.65 32.01
CA LEU A 9 -17.24 3.63 31.23
C LEU A 9 -16.16 2.73 31.87
N ARG A 10 -16.02 2.76 33.20
CA ARG A 10 -15.08 1.87 33.91
C ARG A 10 -15.49 0.40 33.77
N ASP A 11 -16.77 0.09 33.87
CA ASP A 11 -17.28 -1.27 33.72
C ASP A 11 -17.13 -1.77 32.27
N LEU A 12 -17.30 -0.88 31.28
CA LEU A 12 -17.04 -1.18 29.87
C LEU A 12 -15.55 -1.47 29.62
N ALA A 13 -14.66 -0.63 30.16
CA ALA A 13 -13.20 -0.80 30.04
C ALA A 13 -12.73 -2.08 30.76
N ALA A 14 -13.26 -2.37 31.94
CA ALA A 14 -12.95 -3.59 32.69
C ALA A 14 -13.47 -4.87 32.00
N ARG A 15 -14.56 -4.78 31.23
CA ARG A 15 -15.03 -5.89 30.38
C ARG A 15 -14.18 -6.07 29.13
N ALA A 16 -13.78 -4.96 28.48
CA ALA A 16 -12.87 -4.99 27.34
C ALA A 16 -11.49 -5.59 27.71
N ALA A 17 -10.99 -5.30 28.91
CA ALA A 17 -9.71 -5.84 29.40
C ALA A 17 -9.74 -7.33 29.76
N ARG A 18 -10.92 -7.94 29.97
CA ARG A 18 -11.06 -9.38 30.29
C ARG A 18 -11.05 -10.28 29.05
N TYR A 19 -11.24 -9.70 27.87
CA TYR A 19 -11.03 -10.38 26.61
C TYR A 19 -9.69 -9.89 26.07
N ALA A 20 -8.64 -10.69 26.20
CA ALA A 20 -7.46 -10.48 25.35
C ALA A 20 -7.97 -10.52 23.90
N PRO A 21 -7.83 -9.43 23.12
CA PRO A 21 -8.25 -9.46 21.73
C PRO A 21 -7.51 -10.60 21.05
N GLU A 22 -8.25 -11.51 20.41
CA GLU A 22 -7.62 -12.54 19.60
C GLU A 22 -6.76 -11.84 18.53
N PRO A 23 -5.52 -12.30 18.27
CA PRO A 23 -4.67 -11.68 17.27
C PRO A 23 -5.45 -11.60 15.95
N PRO A 24 -5.49 -10.42 15.29
CA PRO A 24 -6.26 -10.29 14.07
C PRO A 24 -5.76 -11.31 13.05
N PRO A 25 -6.66 -12.01 12.33
CA PRO A 25 -6.26 -13.05 11.39
C PRO A 25 -5.34 -12.45 10.32
N ALA A 26 -4.48 -13.31 9.74
CA ALA A 26 -3.59 -12.91 8.65
C ALA A 26 -4.40 -12.19 7.54
N PRO A 27 -3.87 -11.11 6.95
CA PRO A 27 -4.59 -10.40 5.90
C PRO A 27 -4.97 -11.36 4.77
N SER A 28 -6.26 -11.37 4.42
CA SER A 28 -6.70 -12.08 3.23
C SER A 28 -5.95 -11.52 2.02
N ARG A 29 -5.20 -12.40 1.36
CA ARG A 29 -4.57 -12.12 0.06
C ARG A 29 -5.57 -12.27 -1.09
N THR A 30 -6.74 -12.83 -0.81
CA THR A 30 -7.79 -13.06 -1.80
C THR A 30 -8.46 -11.73 -2.13
N VAL A 31 -8.30 -11.30 -3.38
CA VAL A 31 -9.02 -10.16 -3.95
C VAL A 31 -10.32 -10.68 -4.56
N ARG A 32 -11.44 -10.04 -4.20
CA ARG A 32 -12.77 -10.39 -4.75
C ARG A 32 -12.72 -10.32 -6.29
N PRO A 33 -13.29 -11.31 -7.02
CA PRO A 33 -13.21 -11.32 -8.49
C PRO A 33 -13.68 -10.03 -9.16
N HIS A 34 -14.76 -9.41 -8.66
CA HIS A 34 -15.29 -8.15 -9.19
C HIS A 34 -14.29 -6.98 -9.12
N LEU A 35 -13.39 -6.97 -8.12
CA LEU A 35 -12.37 -5.92 -8.04
C LEU A 35 -11.35 -5.98 -9.19
N LYS A 36 -11.12 -7.16 -9.78
CA LYS A 36 -10.28 -7.28 -10.97
C LYS A 36 -10.94 -6.60 -12.18
N LEU A 37 -12.26 -6.78 -12.34
CA LEU A 37 -13.03 -6.09 -13.38
C LEU A 37 -13.04 -4.57 -13.17
N LEU A 38 -13.18 -4.12 -11.91
CA LEU A 38 -13.08 -2.70 -11.56
C LEU A 38 -11.70 -2.12 -11.90
N LEU A 39 -10.62 -2.84 -11.63
CA LEU A 39 -9.26 -2.39 -11.97
C LEU A 39 -9.10 -2.20 -13.48
N GLU A 40 -9.63 -3.12 -14.29
CA GLU A 40 -9.63 -2.98 -15.75
C GLU A 40 -10.49 -1.79 -16.22
N SER A 41 -11.66 -1.57 -15.62
CA SER A 41 -12.53 -0.43 -15.98
C SER A 41 -11.96 0.93 -15.62
N LEU A 42 -10.94 0.99 -14.75
CA LEU A 42 -10.25 2.23 -14.39
C LEU A 42 -9.20 2.65 -15.41
N ARG A 43 -8.84 1.79 -16.37
CA ARG A 43 -7.88 2.13 -17.41
C ARG A 43 -8.35 3.36 -18.20
N PRO A 44 -7.44 4.29 -18.54
CA PRO A 44 -5.98 4.16 -18.49
C PRO A 44 -5.33 4.54 -17.14
N ASN A 45 -6.12 4.85 -16.11
CA ASN A 45 -5.60 5.29 -14.81
C ASN A 45 -4.91 4.13 -14.06
N PRO A 46 -3.63 4.28 -13.65
CA PRO A 46 -2.95 3.26 -12.85
C PRO A 46 -3.69 2.95 -11.55
N ALA A 47 -4.03 1.68 -11.36
CA ALA A 47 -4.79 1.24 -10.20
C ALA A 47 -4.30 -0.10 -9.66
N TYR A 48 -4.35 -0.25 -8.33
CA TYR A 48 -3.99 -1.50 -7.65
C TYR A 48 -4.74 -1.67 -6.33
N VAL A 49 -4.79 -2.92 -5.86
CA VAL A 49 -5.25 -3.30 -4.53
C VAL A 49 -4.03 -3.76 -3.72
N ILE A 50 -3.89 -3.23 -2.51
CA ILE A 50 -2.85 -3.63 -1.55
C ILE A 50 -3.43 -4.15 -0.24
N SER A 51 -2.69 -5.02 0.44
CA SER A 51 -2.98 -5.45 1.81
C SER A 51 -2.70 -4.33 2.84
N ARG A 52 -2.98 -4.62 4.11
CA ARG A 52 -2.65 -3.73 5.24
C ARG A 52 -1.15 -3.43 5.31
N SER A 53 -0.34 -4.46 5.05
CA SER A 53 1.13 -4.47 4.98
C SER A 53 1.67 -4.01 3.62
N MET A 54 0.83 -3.47 2.74
CA MET A 54 1.22 -2.91 1.43
C MET A 54 1.71 -3.94 0.39
N ASP A 55 1.38 -5.23 0.57
CA ASP A 55 1.57 -6.23 -0.49
C ASP A 55 0.63 -5.91 -1.65
N MET A 56 1.12 -5.94 -2.88
CA MET A 56 0.31 -5.71 -4.07
C MET A 56 -0.45 -6.99 -4.43
N LEU A 57 -1.77 -6.97 -4.21
CA LEU A 57 -2.64 -8.15 -4.32
C LEU A 57 -3.29 -8.29 -5.71
N ALA A 58 -3.60 -7.17 -6.34
CA ALA A 58 -4.10 -7.09 -7.72
C ALA A 58 -3.78 -5.71 -8.31
N TRP A 59 -3.72 -5.60 -9.63
CA TRP A 59 -3.40 -4.36 -10.34
C TRP A 59 -3.94 -4.42 -11.77
N ASN A 60 -4.21 -3.26 -12.36
CA ASN A 60 -4.27 -3.15 -13.82
C ASN A 60 -2.85 -2.95 -14.41
N PRO A 61 -2.64 -3.10 -15.73
CA PRO A 61 -1.31 -2.99 -16.33
C PRO A 61 -0.58 -1.69 -15.95
N GLY A 62 -1.25 -0.54 -16.04
CA GLY A 62 -0.69 0.75 -15.62
C GLY A 62 -0.30 0.81 -14.13
N GLY A 63 -1.05 0.15 -13.25
CA GLY A 63 -0.81 0.11 -11.80
C GLY A 63 0.48 -0.59 -11.41
N LEU A 64 0.85 -1.67 -12.11
CA LEU A 64 2.15 -2.32 -11.95
C LEU A 64 3.25 -1.52 -12.66
N ALA A 65 2.99 -1.09 -13.90
CA ALA A 65 3.96 -0.35 -14.70
C ALA A 65 4.43 0.95 -14.03
N LEU A 66 3.54 1.63 -13.28
CA LEU A 66 3.86 2.87 -12.57
C LEU A 66 5.05 2.72 -11.59
N TYR A 67 5.30 1.53 -11.05
CA TYR A 67 6.43 1.23 -10.18
C TYR A 67 7.50 0.46 -10.96
N ALA A 68 8.27 1.16 -11.79
CA ALA A 68 9.29 0.57 -12.64
C ALA A 68 10.22 -0.41 -11.88
N GLY A 69 10.36 -1.64 -12.41
CA GLY A 69 11.16 -2.73 -11.83
C GLY A 69 10.43 -3.54 -10.75
N LEU A 70 9.22 -3.14 -10.31
CA LEU A 70 8.44 -3.94 -9.36
C LEU A 70 8.04 -5.30 -9.95
N ASP A 71 7.93 -5.40 -11.27
CA ASP A 71 7.64 -6.62 -11.98
C ASP A 71 8.81 -7.62 -12.03
N ASP A 72 10.05 -7.18 -11.77
CA ASP A 72 11.24 -8.03 -11.60
C ASP A 72 11.08 -8.97 -10.39
N TRP A 73 10.26 -8.58 -9.40
CA TRP A 73 9.90 -9.43 -8.29
C TRP A 73 8.72 -10.33 -8.65
N SER A 74 8.79 -11.59 -8.23
CA SER A 74 7.66 -12.51 -8.27
C SER A 74 6.44 -11.89 -7.56
N ALA A 75 5.23 -12.12 -8.05
CA ALA A 75 4.00 -11.52 -7.51
C ALA A 75 3.87 -11.61 -5.97
N LYS A 76 4.29 -12.72 -5.36
CA LYS A 76 4.26 -12.90 -3.89
C LYS A 76 5.14 -11.92 -3.09
N HIS A 77 6.18 -11.37 -3.70
CA HIS A 77 7.13 -10.45 -3.06
C HIS A 77 6.85 -8.98 -3.37
N ARG A 78 5.94 -8.69 -4.32
CA ARG A 78 5.59 -7.31 -4.69
C ARG A 78 4.93 -6.60 -3.51
N ASN A 79 5.64 -5.66 -2.93
CA ASN A 79 5.21 -4.90 -1.78
C ASN A 79 5.72 -3.47 -1.92
N LEU A 80 4.84 -2.48 -1.75
CA LEU A 80 5.18 -1.08 -1.99
C LEU A 80 6.13 -0.50 -0.92
N ALA A 81 6.10 -1.00 0.32
CA ALA A 81 7.09 -0.62 1.33
C ALA A 81 8.46 -1.22 1.00
N ARG A 82 8.53 -2.51 0.67
CA ARG A 82 9.78 -3.13 0.19
C ARG A 82 10.33 -2.40 -1.01
N TYR A 83 9.48 -2.02 -1.96
CA TYR A 83 9.90 -1.27 -3.14
C TYR A 83 10.61 0.03 -2.73
N LEU A 84 9.96 0.84 -1.89
CA LEU A 84 10.51 2.13 -1.46
C LEU A 84 11.88 2.03 -0.77
N PHE A 85 12.09 0.99 0.04
CA PHE A 85 13.27 0.88 0.90
C PHE A 85 14.37 -0.05 0.37
N LEU A 86 14.02 -1.04 -0.47
CA LEU A 86 14.93 -2.13 -0.87
C LEU A 86 15.15 -2.21 -2.39
N HIS A 87 14.25 -1.65 -3.21
CA HIS A 87 14.43 -1.71 -4.66
C HIS A 87 15.35 -0.57 -5.13
N PRO A 88 16.40 -0.85 -5.93
CA PRO A 88 17.36 0.18 -6.36
C PRO A 88 16.70 1.29 -7.17
N ALA A 89 15.73 0.97 -8.03
CA ALA A 89 15.04 1.95 -8.87
C ALA A 89 14.12 2.92 -8.10
N ALA A 90 13.81 2.67 -6.82
CA ALA A 90 12.84 3.49 -6.10
C ALA A 90 13.32 4.93 -5.86
N ARG A 91 14.63 5.12 -5.65
CA ARG A 91 15.23 6.46 -5.46
C ARG A 91 15.20 7.27 -6.75
N ASP A 92 15.43 6.63 -7.89
CA ASP A 92 15.39 7.30 -9.19
C ASP A 92 13.95 7.59 -9.63
N LEU A 93 13.00 6.71 -9.28
CA LEU A 93 11.59 6.87 -9.62
C LEU A 93 10.92 8.01 -8.85
N PHE A 94 11.32 8.29 -7.60
CA PHE A 94 10.69 9.31 -6.75
C PHE A 94 11.63 10.50 -6.53
N PRO A 95 11.38 11.66 -7.17
CA PRO A 95 12.17 12.86 -6.91
C PRO A 95 12.11 13.32 -5.46
N ASP A 96 10.96 13.09 -4.79
CA ASP A 96 10.72 13.36 -3.38
C ASP A 96 10.82 12.09 -2.52
N TRP A 97 11.79 11.21 -2.80
CA TRP A 97 11.95 9.92 -2.14
C TRP A 97 11.90 9.99 -0.61
N ASP A 98 12.60 10.95 0.00
CA ASP A 98 12.60 11.15 1.47
C ASP A 98 11.19 11.38 2.03
N ARG A 99 10.36 12.15 1.32
CA ARG A 99 8.95 12.38 1.68
C ARG A 99 8.15 11.09 1.58
N GLN A 100 8.42 10.29 0.55
CA GLN A 100 7.73 9.03 0.29
C GLN A 100 8.02 7.98 1.35
N ILE A 101 9.28 7.79 1.74
CA ILE A 101 9.66 6.85 2.81
C ILE A 101 9.13 7.29 4.17
N THR A 102 9.14 8.60 4.45
CA THR A 102 8.61 9.19 5.68
C THR A 102 7.11 8.90 5.80
N ALA A 103 6.32 9.17 4.75
CA ALA A 103 4.90 8.84 4.73
C ALA A 103 4.62 7.33 4.83
N CYS A 104 5.48 6.48 4.26
CA CYS A 104 5.38 5.04 4.37
C CYS A 104 5.58 4.55 5.81
N VAL A 105 6.61 5.03 6.50
CA VAL A 105 6.87 4.72 7.92
C VAL A 105 5.71 5.19 8.80
N ALA A 106 5.20 6.41 8.58
CA ALA A 106 4.03 6.93 9.29
C ALA A 106 2.84 5.97 9.20
N ARG A 107 2.54 5.50 7.98
CA ARG A 107 1.45 4.55 7.74
C ARG A 107 1.71 3.21 8.41
N LEU A 108 2.90 2.63 8.26
CA LEU A 108 3.22 1.34 8.86
C LEU A 108 3.11 1.38 10.39
N ARG A 109 3.54 2.48 11.03
CA ARG A 109 3.32 2.70 12.47
C ARG A 109 1.85 2.82 12.84
N ALA A 110 1.08 3.59 12.07
CA ALA A 110 -0.35 3.74 12.33
C ALA A 110 -1.08 2.39 12.27
N VAL A 111 -0.73 1.52 11.31
CA VAL A 111 -1.31 0.17 11.20
C VAL A 111 -0.76 -0.76 12.30
N ALA A 112 0.53 -0.70 12.63
CA ALA A 112 1.10 -1.48 13.73
C ALA A 112 0.47 -1.11 15.09
N GLY A 113 0.10 0.15 15.30
CA GLY A 113 -0.60 0.60 16.51
C GLY A 113 -2.02 0.04 16.66
N THR A 114 -2.70 -0.30 15.56
CA THR A 114 -4.05 -0.89 15.59
C THR A 114 -4.04 -2.41 15.49
N ALA A 115 -2.93 -3.01 15.06
CA ALA A 115 -2.77 -4.46 14.92
C ALA A 115 -1.33 -4.89 15.30
N PRO A 116 -0.91 -4.72 16.56
CA PRO A 116 0.48 -4.92 17.00
C PRO A 116 0.97 -6.36 16.82
N ASP A 117 0.09 -7.33 17.03
CA ASP A 117 0.42 -8.77 16.95
C ASP A 117 0.21 -9.36 15.55
N ALA A 118 -0.02 -8.53 14.52
CA ALA A 118 -0.22 -9.01 13.17
C ALA A 118 1.11 -9.55 12.59
N PRO A 119 1.22 -10.86 12.27
CA PRO A 119 2.49 -11.46 11.84
C PRO A 119 3.01 -10.88 10.53
N ASP A 120 2.13 -10.47 9.62
CA ASP A 120 2.51 -9.87 8.33
C ASP A 120 3.21 -8.52 8.51
N LEU A 121 2.73 -7.68 9.44
CA LEU A 121 3.36 -6.41 9.77
C LEU A 121 4.67 -6.61 10.53
N THR A 122 4.68 -7.50 11.53
CA THR A 122 5.87 -7.81 12.31
C THR A 122 7.01 -8.31 11.42
N ASN A 123 6.71 -9.24 10.50
CA ASN A 123 7.69 -9.77 9.56
C ASN A 123 8.21 -8.69 8.59
N LEU A 124 7.33 -7.84 8.05
CA LEU A 124 7.73 -6.76 7.15
C LEU A 124 8.59 -5.72 7.87
N VAL A 125 8.17 -5.27 9.06
CA VAL A 125 8.93 -4.28 9.86
C VAL A 125 10.27 -4.85 10.26
N GLY A 126 10.33 -6.09 10.75
CA GLY A 126 11.59 -6.76 11.09
C GLY A 126 12.53 -6.88 9.90
N GLU A 127 12.02 -7.23 8.72
CA GLU A 127 12.80 -7.25 7.48
C GLU A 127 13.35 -5.87 7.12
N LEU A 128 12.52 -4.82 7.17
CA LEU A 128 12.92 -3.46 6.80
C LEU A 128 13.90 -2.85 7.79
N LEU A 129 13.74 -3.11 9.09
CA LEU A 129 14.71 -2.74 10.13
C LEU A 129 16.09 -3.36 9.86
N LEU A 130 16.12 -4.62 9.45
CA LEU A 130 17.38 -5.33 9.18
C LEU A 130 18.06 -4.87 7.89
N LYS A 131 17.27 -4.62 6.83
CA LYS A 131 17.79 -4.43 5.47
C LYS A 131 17.90 -2.97 5.02
N SER A 132 17.30 -2.02 5.73
CA SER A 132 17.26 -0.62 5.33
C SER A 132 17.65 0.31 6.48
N PRO A 133 18.87 0.88 6.47
CA PRO A 133 19.30 1.88 7.45
C PRO A 133 18.38 3.10 7.49
N ASP A 134 17.85 3.53 6.33
CA ASP A 134 16.90 4.64 6.25
C ASP A 134 15.57 4.32 6.94
N PHE A 135 15.08 3.08 6.78
CA PHE A 135 13.90 2.63 7.51
C PHE A 135 14.16 2.61 9.01
N ALA A 136 15.26 2.01 9.46
CA ALA A 136 15.62 1.92 10.88
C ALA A 136 15.68 3.30 11.53
N ARG A 137 16.38 4.24 10.91
CA ARG A 137 16.46 5.64 11.36
C ARG A 137 15.08 6.29 11.50
N LEU A 138 14.22 6.17 10.48
CA LEU A 138 12.87 6.76 10.52
C LEU A 138 11.95 6.04 11.52
N TRP A 139 12.13 4.74 11.69
CA TRP A 139 11.35 3.90 12.62
C TRP A 139 11.71 4.13 14.10
N GLU A 140 12.86 4.74 14.39
CA GLU A 140 13.21 5.21 15.73
C GLU A 140 12.66 6.62 16.04
N CYS A 141 12.59 7.51 15.04
CA CYS A 141 12.08 8.88 15.24
C CYS A 141 10.54 8.93 15.31
N TYR A 142 9.95 9.17 16.48
CA TYR A 142 8.49 9.18 16.68
C TYR A 142 7.73 10.37 16.03
N GLU A 143 8.43 11.41 15.55
CA GLU A 143 7.83 12.60 14.94
C GLU A 143 7.52 12.45 13.44
N VAL A 144 6.76 11.41 13.08
CA VAL A 144 6.36 11.23 11.67
C VAL A 144 4.86 11.40 11.49
N THR A 145 4.42 12.65 11.38
CA THR A 145 3.08 13.02 10.91
C THR A 145 3.08 13.14 9.38
N GLY A 146 3.12 12.00 8.69
CA GLY A 146 3.14 11.97 7.24
C GLY A 146 1.75 12.11 6.63
N ARG A 147 1.32 13.33 6.25
CA ARG A 147 0.18 13.46 5.32
C ARG A 147 0.63 12.97 3.94
N LYS A 148 0.03 11.87 3.45
CA LYS A 148 0.26 11.39 2.09
C LYS A 148 -0.01 12.56 1.13
N PRO A 149 0.94 12.94 0.26
CA PRO A 149 0.70 14.01 -0.68
C PRO A 149 -0.42 13.58 -1.65
N ALA A 150 -1.37 14.49 -1.89
CA ALA A 150 -2.46 14.26 -2.83
C ALA A 150 -1.94 14.10 -4.26
N ARG A 151 -0.83 14.78 -4.59
CA ARG A 151 -0.11 14.65 -5.86
C ARG A 151 1.23 13.97 -5.65
N LYS A 152 1.61 13.07 -6.54
CA LYS A 152 2.86 12.32 -6.49
C LYS A 152 3.56 12.44 -7.84
N THR A 153 4.83 12.82 -7.81
CA THR A 153 5.66 12.92 -9.00
C THR A 153 6.51 11.67 -9.15
N PHE A 154 6.63 11.20 -10.38
CA PHE A 154 7.40 10.03 -10.79
C PHE A 154 8.38 10.46 -11.87
N HIS A 155 9.63 10.04 -11.80
CA HIS A 155 10.57 10.07 -12.92
C HIS A 155 10.58 8.68 -13.56
N HIS A 156 9.61 8.42 -14.42
CA HIS A 156 9.38 7.10 -14.97
C HIS A 156 10.29 6.85 -16.19
N PRO A 157 11.06 5.75 -16.24
CA PRO A 157 12.07 5.53 -17.28
C PRO A 157 11.52 5.47 -18.71
N ARG A 158 10.22 5.17 -18.86
CA ARG A 158 9.57 5.01 -20.17
C ARG A 158 8.77 6.22 -20.65
N VAL A 159 8.31 7.07 -19.72
CA VAL A 159 7.40 8.19 -20.05
C VAL A 159 7.89 9.53 -19.50
N GLY A 160 9.05 9.57 -18.87
CA GLY A 160 9.63 10.77 -18.28
C GLY A 160 8.97 11.18 -16.97
N ALA A 161 9.01 12.48 -16.68
CA ALA A 161 8.40 13.04 -15.48
C ALA A 161 6.87 13.04 -15.59
N LEU A 162 6.20 12.57 -14.54
CA LEU A 162 4.76 12.37 -14.49
C LEU A 162 4.24 12.72 -13.09
N THR A 163 3.33 13.68 -12.98
CA THR A 163 2.72 14.07 -11.69
C THR A 163 1.24 13.70 -11.65
N LEU A 164 0.88 12.76 -10.79
CA LEU A 164 -0.47 12.22 -10.69
C LEU A 164 -1.13 12.56 -9.36
N THR A 165 -2.44 12.77 -9.39
CA THR A 165 -3.27 12.84 -8.17
C THR A 165 -3.60 11.43 -7.72
N GLY A 166 -3.14 11.05 -6.53
CA GLY A 166 -3.31 9.71 -5.97
C GLY A 166 -4.42 9.65 -4.92
N GLN A 167 -5.43 8.84 -5.14
CA GLN A 167 -6.47 8.54 -4.17
C GLN A 167 -6.28 7.13 -3.58
N SER A 168 -6.48 6.97 -2.28
CA SER A 168 -6.51 5.64 -1.65
C SER A 168 -7.74 5.49 -0.79
N MET A 169 -8.48 4.39 -1.01
CA MET A 169 -9.75 4.11 -0.36
C MET A 169 -9.71 2.71 0.26
N GLU A 170 -10.41 2.54 1.38
CA GLU A 170 -10.62 1.22 1.98
C GLU A 170 -11.70 0.47 1.23
N LEU A 171 -11.56 -0.85 1.14
CA LEU A 171 -12.51 -1.71 0.45
C LEU A 171 -13.43 -2.39 1.47
N GLU A 172 -14.73 -2.12 1.35
CA GLU A 172 -15.73 -2.61 2.27
C GLU A 172 -15.84 -4.15 2.26
N GLY A 173 -15.87 -4.73 3.45
CA GLY A 173 -15.93 -6.18 3.65
C GLY A 173 -14.65 -6.92 3.26
N THR A 174 -13.54 -6.21 3.05
CA THR A 174 -12.19 -6.78 2.94
C THR A 174 -11.25 -6.04 3.91
N PRO A 175 -11.33 -6.31 5.23
CA PRO A 175 -10.58 -5.58 6.24
C PRO A 175 -9.08 -5.50 5.92
N GLY A 176 -8.55 -4.28 5.93
CA GLY A 176 -7.15 -3.99 5.64
C GLY A 176 -6.77 -3.93 4.15
N GLN A 177 -7.65 -4.33 3.21
CA GLN A 177 -7.40 -4.11 1.78
C GLN A 177 -7.76 -2.68 1.39
N ARG A 178 -6.92 -2.09 0.55
CA ARG A 178 -7.10 -0.73 0.05
C ARG A 178 -6.85 -0.67 -1.45
N ILE A 179 -7.69 0.07 -2.16
CA ILE A 179 -7.43 0.42 -3.56
C ILE A 179 -6.63 1.74 -3.60
N GLY A 180 -5.67 1.80 -4.51
CA GLY A 180 -4.97 3.01 -4.90
C GLY A 180 -5.24 3.30 -6.37
N VAL A 181 -5.60 4.54 -6.71
CA VAL A 181 -5.86 5.00 -8.08
C VAL A 181 -5.10 6.31 -8.30
N TYR A 182 -4.49 6.46 -9.47
CA TYR A 182 -3.79 7.66 -9.87
C TYR A 182 -4.40 8.27 -11.13
N THR A 183 -4.70 9.56 -11.10
CA THR A 183 -5.33 10.28 -12.20
C THR A 183 -4.52 11.51 -12.60
N ALA A 184 -4.70 11.95 -13.84
CA ALA A 184 -4.23 13.23 -14.37
C ALA A 184 -5.36 13.94 -15.10
N GLU A 185 -5.38 15.27 -15.03
CA GLU A 185 -6.40 16.09 -15.68
C GLU A 185 -6.31 15.96 -17.21
N PRO A 186 -7.40 15.67 -17.93
CA PRO A 186 -7.39 15.55 -19.38
C PRO A 186 -6.79 16.77 -20.09
N GLY A 187 -6.07 16.55 -21.19
CA GLY A 187 -5.43 17.61 -21.97
C GLY A 187 -4.14 18.19 -21.37
N THR A 188 -3.61 17.57 -20.31
CA THR A 188 -2.31 17.94 -19.72
C THR A 188 -1.18 16.99 -20.15
N PRO A 189 0.09 17.42 -20.13
CA PRO A 189 1.22 16.52 -20.40
C PRO A 189 1.29 15.31 -19.46
N ASP A 190 0.87 15.48 -18.20
CA ASP A 190 0.77 14.37 -17.23
C ASP A 190 -0.26 13.32 -17.68
N HIS A 191 -1.36 13.75 -18.30
CA HIS A 191 -2.37 12.85 -18.86
C HIS A 191 -1.85 12.08 -20.07
N ASP A 192 -1.16 12.75 -20.99
CA ASP A 192 -0.55 12.10 -22.16
C ASP A 192 0.50 11.05 -21.74
N ALA A 193 1.33 11.38 -20.74
CA ALA A 193 2.30 10.45 -20.17
C ALA A 193 1.63 9.27 -19.45
N LEU A 194 0.50 9.49 -18.76
CA LEU A 194 -0.32 8.42 -18.17
C LEU A 194 -0.91 7.49 -19.25
N LEU A 195 -1.43 8.04 -20.34
CA LEU A 195 -1.91 7.25 -21.48
C LEU A 195 -0.79 6.42 -22.11
N LEU A 196 0.38 7.03 -22.32
CA LEU A 196 1.55 6.35 -22.84
C LEU A 196 2.03 5.24 -21.90
N LEU A 197 1.95 5.45 -20.58
CA LEU A 197 2.28 4.42 -19.60
C LEU A 197 1.36 3.21 -19.72
N ASP A 198 0.03 3.41 -19.82
CA ASP A 198 -0.94 2.32 -19.96
C ASP A 198 -0.79 1.58 -21.30
N MET A 199 -0.63 2.31 -22.41
CA MET A 199 -0.46 1.72 -23.75
C MET A 199 0.80 0.86 -23.86
N THR A 200 1.85 1.26 -23.17
CA THR A 200 3.13 0.57 -23.22
C THR A 200 3.29 -0.43 -22.08
N ALA A 201 2.39 -0.42 -21.08
CA ALA A 201 2.44 -1.37 -19.97
C ALA A 201 2.46 -2.80 -20.50
N PRO A 202 3.29 -3.69 -19.93
CA PRO A 202 3.23 -5.10 -20.28
C PRO A 202 1.79 -5.58 -20.04
N VAL A 203 1.15 -6.11 -21.07
CA VAL A 203 -0.12 -6.83 -20.87
C VAL A 203 0.25 -8.03 -20.04
N ALA A 204 -0.10 -7.99 -18.75
CA ALA A 204 0.05 -9.16 -17.90
C ALA A 204 -0.73 -10.27 -18.58
N ALA A 205 -0.03 -11.32 -19.03
CA ALA A 205 -0.70 -12.55 -19.39
C ALA A 205 -1.61 -12.92 -18.22
N ALA A 206 -2.91 -12.95 -18.46
CA ALA A 206 -3.87 -13.40 -17.47
C ALA A 206 -3.46 -14.82 -17.04
N GLY A 207 -2.83 -14.95 -15.87
CA GLY A 207 -2.27 -16.20 -15.38
C GLY A 207 -1.63 -15.97 -14.02
N GLN A 208 -1.86 -16.78 -12.99
CA GLN A 208 -2.65 -17.99 -12.87
C GLN A 208 -3.02 -18.13 -11.39
N GLU A 209 -4.11 -18.84 -11.11
CA GLU A 209 -4.53 -19.26 -9.78
C GLU A 209 -3.35 -19.68 -8.91
N ILE A 210 -3.29 -19.13 -7.70
CA ILE A 210 -2.40 -19.62 -6.65
C ILE A 210 -3.03 -20.93 -6.16
N PRO A 211 -2.39 -22.10 -6.30
CA PRO A 211 -2.93 -23.31 -5.72
C PRO A 211 -2.88 -23.18 -4.20
N HIS A 212 -4.04 -23.32 -3.57
CA HIS A 212 -4.16 -23.52 -2.13
C HIS A 212 -3.43 -24.81 -1.76
N THR A 213 -2.24 -24.71 -1.19
CA THR A 213 -1.63 -25.85 -0.49
C THR A 213 -2.21 -25.84 0.92
N SER A 214 -3.28 -26.60 1.11
CA SER A 214 -3.69 -27.05 2.44
C SER A 214 -2.66 -28.08 2.92
N THR A 215 -2.08 -27.86 4.09
CA THR A 215 -1.58 -28.94 4.95
C THR A 215 -1.85 -28.52 6.39
#